data_AF-A0A229SDW0-F1
#
_entry.id   AF-A0A229SDW0-F1
#
_cell.length_a   1.000
_cell.length_b   1.000
_cell.length_c   1.000
_cell.angle_alpha   90.00
_cell.angle_beta   90.00
_cell.angle_gamma   90.00
#
_symmetry.space_group_name_H-M   'P 1'
#
loop_
_entity.id
_entity.type
_entity.pdbx_description
1 polymer ?
#
loop_
_entity_poly.entity_id
_entity_poly.type
_entity_poly.pdbx_seq_one_letter_code
_entity_poly.pdbx_strand_id
1 'polypeptide(L)'
;MSEDKDVRTEFGEAVNMTAGELEKWLKTDESRRAGQHSGGGESVGHESGRRIVTILRAKKPDLSEEDEKHMRKVVGYIHRHLAQRPSGDVEDTTWRHSLMNWGHDPCK
;
A
#
# COMPACT_ATOMS: atom_id res chain seq x y z
N MET A 1 6.13 0.32 27.58
CA MET A 1 5.08 1.29 27.19
C MET A 1 5.71 2.24 26.18
N SER A 2 5.91 1.80 24.94
CA SER A 2 6.59 2.62 23.93
C SER A 2 5.92 2.46 22.58
N GLU A 3 4.59 2.59 22.51
CA GLU A 3 3.88 2.15 21.29
C GLU A 3 2.71 3.06 20.90
N ASP A 4 2.87 4.38 21.10
CA ASP A 4 2.18 5.36 20.26
C ASP A 4 3.24 6.06 19.39
N LYS A 5 3.89 5.29 18.52
CA LYS A 5 4.40 5.92 17.31
C LYS A 5 3.16 6.43 16.57
N ASP A 6 3.12 7.72 16.29
CA ASP A 6 2.08 8.33 15.44
C ASP A 6 1.93 7.45 14.18
N VAL A 7 0.75 6.85 13.99
CA VAL A 7 0.41 5.97 12.85
C VAL A 7 0.88 6.57 11.53
N ARG A 8 0.89 7.89 11.43
CA ARG A 8 1.35 8.60 10.25
C ARG A 8 2.85 8.47 10.02
N THR A 9 3.65 8.48 11.08
CA THR A 9 5.09 8.26 11.00
C THR A 9 5.35 6.87 10.47
N GLU A 10 4.70 5.85 11.04
CA GLU A 10 4.83 4.46 10.57
C GLU A 10 4.33 4.29 9.12
N PHE A 11 3.24 4.97 8.77
CA PHE A 11 2.74 4.99 7.40
C PHE A 11 3.76 5.61 6.43
N GLY A 12 4.40 6.72 6.82
CA GLY A 12 5.44 7.37 6.03
C GLY A 12 6.73 6.55 5.95
N GLU A 13 7.02 5.70 6.93
CA GLU A 13 8.13 4.74 6.89
C GLU A 13 7.80 3.53 5.99
N ALA A 14 6.55 3.06 6.01
CA ALA A 14 6.12 1.88 5.25
C ALA A 14 5.83 2.18 3.77
N VAL A 15 5.19 3.31 3.45
CA VAL A 15 4.84 3.68 2.06
C VAL A 15 6.01 4.44 1.42
N ASN A 16 6.74 3.77 0.53
CA ASN A 16 7.93 4.33 -0.13
C ASN A 16 7.68 4.79 -1.59
N MET A 17 6.47 4.58 -2.11
CA MET A 17 6.03 5.13 -3.39
C MET A 17 5.37 6.49 -3.18
N THR A 18 5.74 7.46 -4.00
CA THR A 18 5.05 8.75 -4.07
C THR A 18 3.64 8.57 -4.62
N ALA A 19 2.76 9.56 -4.37
CA ALA A 19 1.41 9.54 -4.93
C ALA A 19 1.41 9.42 -6.46
N GLY A 20 2.36 10.05 -7.15
CA GLY A 20 2.48 9.99 -8.61
C GLY A 20 2.96 8.64 -9.12
N GLU A 21 3.94 8.03 -8.46
CA GLU A 21 4.41 6.67 -8.79
C GLU A 21 3.29 5.63 -8.59
N LEU A 22 2.61 5.70 -7.44
CA LEU A 22 1.50 4.80 -7.13
C LEU A 22 0.34 4.98 -8.11
N GLU A 23 -0.02 6.22 -8.44
CA GLU A 23 -1.10 6.48 -9.41
C GLU A 23 -0.75 5.96 -10.81
N LYS A 24 0.52 6.08 -11.23
CA LYS A 24 0.98 5.51 -12.50
C LYS A 24 0.92 3.98 -12.46
N TRP A 25 1.35 3.38 -11.36
CA TRP A 25 1.29 1.94 -11.14
C TRP A 25 -0.14 1.39 -11.20
N LEU A 26 -1.09 2.03 -10.53
CA LEU A 26 -2.51 1.61 -10.51
C LEU A 26 -3.18 1.66 -11.90
N LYS A 27 -2.57 2.34 -12.88
CA LYS A 27 -3.08 2.36 -14.27
C LYS A 27 -2.63 1.14 -15.09
N THR A 28 -1.78 0.28 -14.55
CA THR A 28 -1.27 -0.93 -15.24
C THR A 28 -2.22 -2.12 -15.13
N ASP A 29 -2.13 -3.07 -16.06
CA ASP A 29 -2.90 -4.31 -15.98
C ASP A 29 -2.37 -5.23 -14.88
N GLU A 30 -1.07 -5.18 -14.61
CA GLU A 30 -0.38 -5.90 -13.54
C GLU A 30 -0.99 -5.53 -12.19
N SER A 31 -1.14 -4.22 -11.94
CA SER A 31 -1.79 -3.71 -10.74
C SER A 31 -3.23 -4.18 -10.61
N ARG A 32 -4.03 -4.10 -11.69
CA ARG A 32 -5.44 -4.53 -11.71
C ARG A 32 -5.62 -6.01 -11.44
N ARG A 33 -4.68 -6.84 -11.89
CA ARG A 33 -4.70 -8.31 -11.75
C ARG A 33 -4.10 -8.79 -10.42
N ALA A 34 -3.33 -7.95 -9.73
CA ALA A 34 -2.65 -8.33 -8.51
C ALA A 34 -3.57 -8.28 -7.28
N GLY A 35 -3.48 -9.34 -6.47
CA GLY A 35 -4.12 -9.43 -5.16
C GLY A 35 -5.44 -10.20 -5.17
N GLN A 36 -6.15 -10.12 -4.04
CA GLN A 36 -7.39 -10.86 -3.83
C GLN A 36 -8.60 -10.04 -4.31
N HIS A 37 -9.42 -10.66 -5.15
CA HIS A 37 -10.65 -10.08 -5.68
C HIS A 37 -11.85 -10.42 -4.77
N SER A 38 -12.68 -9.42 -4.50
CA SER A 38 -13.98 -9.64 -3.85
C SER A 38 -15.04 -9.84 -4.94
N GLY A 39 -15.49 -11.08 -5.14
CA GLY A 39 -16.65 -11.37 -5.99
C GLY A 39 -16.50 -11.01 -7.47
N GLY A 40 -15.28 -11.04 -8.02
CA GLY A 40 -15.01 -10.70 -9.44
C GLY A 40 -14.88 -9.21 -9.74
N GLY A 41 -14.95 -8.35 -8.71
CA GLY A 41 -14.65 -6.92 -8.82
C GLY A 41 -13.16 -6.61 -8.71
N GLU A 42 -12.86 -5.34 -8.49
CA GLU A 42 -11.51 -4.85 -8.21
C GLU A 42 -10.85 -5.57 -7.01
N SER A 43 -9.52 -5.72 -7.05
CA SER A 43 -8.79 -6.28 -5.92
C SER A 43 -8.76 -5.31 -4.73
N VAL A 44 -8.80 -5.86 -3.51
CA VAL A 44 -8.74 -5.06 -2.26
C VAL A 44 -7.48 -4.20 -2.21
N GLY A 45 -6.37 -4.72 -2.75
CA GLY A 45 -5.11 -3.99 -2.83
C GLY A 45 -5.19 -2.80 -3.78
N HIS A 46 -5.75 -2.99 -4.97
CA HIS A 46 -5.88 -1.90 -5.94
C HIS A 46 -6.81 -0.78 -5.41
N GLU A 47 -7.91 -1.15 -4.74
CA GLU A 47 -8.80 -0.18 -4.10
C GLU A 47 -8.07 0.60 -2.99
N SER A 48 -7.31 -0.12 -2.15
CA SER A 48 -6.46 0.45 -1.11
C SER A 48 -5.46 1.45 -1.68
N GLY A 49 -4.79 1.09 -2.79
CA GLY A 49 -3.84 1.96 -3.47
C GLY A 49 -4.42 3.31 -3.87
N ARG A 50 -5.65 3.34 -4.40
CA ARG A 50 -6.31 4.62 -4.72
C ARG A 50 -6.55 5.47 -3.48
N ARG A 51 -6.93 4.84 -2.36
CA ARG A 51 -7.12 5.54 -1.10
C ARG A 51 -5.81 6.07 -0.53
N ILE A 52 -4.72 5.32 -0.66
CA ILE A 52 -3.36 5.76 -0.32
C ILE A 52 -2.98 6.99 -1.15
N VAL A 53 -3.28 7.02 -2.45
CA VAL A 53 -3.05 8.23 -3.29
C VAL A 53 -3.79 9.45 -2.74
N THR A 54 -5.06 9.29 -2.34
CA THR A 54 -5.84 10.38 -1.71
C THR A 54 -5.19 10.86 -0.42
N ILE A 55 -4.78 9.93 0.45
CA ILE A 55 -4.11 10.22 1.73
C ILE A 55 -2.77 10.93 1.52
N LEU A 56 -1.94 10.49 0.57
CA LEU A 56 -0.65 11.10 0.27
C LEU A 56 -0.79 12.53 -0.29
N ARG A 57 -1.93 12.85 -0.90
CA ARG A 57 -2.25 14.19 -1.43
C ARG A 57 -2.93 15.10 -0.40
N ALA A 58 -3.47 14.56 0.67
CA ALA A 58 -4.17 15.31 1.72
C ALA A 58 -3.19 16.07 2.63
N LYS A 59 -3.62 17.21 3.18
CA LYS A 59 -2.86 17.90 4.22
C LYS A 59 -3.17 17.28 5.58
N LYS A 60 -2.28 17.52 6.57
CA LYS A 60 -2.44 17.00 7.94
C LYS A 60 -3.85 17.19 8.54
N PRO A 61 -4.45 18.39 8.52
CA PRO A 61 -5.74 18.63 9.16
C PRO A 61 -6.94 18.04 8.40
N ASP A 62 -6.73 17.57 7.17
CA ASP A 62 -7.81 17.09 6.30
C ASP A 62 -8.02 15.56 6.44
N LEU A 63 -7.17 14.88 7.21
CA LEU A 63 -7.26 13.43 7.41
C LEU A 63 -8.33 13.08 8.43
N SER A 64 -9.21 12.16 8.05
CA SER A 64 -10.25 11.65 8.93
C SER A 64 -9.75 10.50 9.82
N GLU A 65 -10.49 10.18 10.88
CA GLU A 65 -10.23 8.98 11.69
C GLU A 65 -10.25 7.69 10.84
N GLU A 66 -11.09 7.66 9.81
CA GLU A 66 -11.14 6.55 8.87
C GLU A 66 -9.86 6.43 8.05
N ASP A 67 -9.23 7.56 7.71
CA ASP A 67 -7.93 7.55 7.01
C ASP A 67 -6.82 7.05 7.92
N GLU A 68 -6.83 7.43 9.20
CA GLU A 68 -5.89 6.86 10.17
C GLU A 68 -6.10 5.35 10.35
N LYS A 69 -7.34 4.87 10.43
CA LYS A 69 -7.62 3.42 10.46
C LYS A 69 -7.10 2.73 9.21
N HIS A 70 -7.26 3.37 8.04
CA HIS A 70 -6.73 2.85 6.80
C HIS A 70 -5.19 2.83 6.80
N MET A 71 -4.52 3.87 7.30
CA MET A 71 -3.06 3.89 7.45
C MET A 71 -2.56 2.72 8.32
N ARG A 72 -3.20 2.45 9.47
CA ARG A 72 -2.87 1.28 10.32
C ARG A 72 -3.01 -0.03 9.53
N LYS A 73 -4.08 -0.16 8.73
CA LYS A 73 -4.28 -1.33 7.86
C LYS A 73 -3.17 -1.47 6.83
N VAL A 74 -2.74 -0.38 6.21
CA VAL A 74 -1.68 -0.34 5.21
C VAL A 74 -0.34 -0.76 5.80
N VAL A 75 0.08 -0.15 6.91
CA VAL A 75 1.32 -0.50 7.64
C VAL A 75 1.32 -1.98 7.99
N GLY A 76 0.24 -2.46 8.61
CA GLY A 76 0.11 -3.86 8.99
C GLY A 76 0.15 -4.82 7.79
N TYR A 77 -0.45 -4.43 6.65
CA TYR A 77 -0.39 -5.24 5.44
C TYR A 77 1.04 -5.34 4.90
N ILE A 78 1.71 -4.19 4.72
CA ILE A 78 3.08 -4.11 4.20
C ILE A 78 4.02 -4.97 5.04
N HIS A 79 4.03 -4.80 6.37
CA HIS A 79 4.92 -5.56 7.25
C HIS A 79 4.68 -7.07 7.17
N ARG A 80 3.42 -7.52 7.18
CA ARG A 80 3.10 -8.96 7.07
C ARG A 80 3.48 -9.53 5.70
N HIS A 81 3.27 -8.77 4.62
CA HIS A 81 3.59 -9.25 3.27
C HIS A 81 5.10 -9.26 3.01
N LEU A 82 5.85 -8.28 3.54
CA LEU A 82 7.31 -8.27 3.50
C LEU A 82 7.92 -9.48 4.23
N ALA A 83 7.36 -9.87 5.37
CA ALA A 83 7.80 -11.07 6.10
C ALA A 83 7.61 -12.38 5.30
N GLN A 84 6.77 -12.36 4.26
CA GLN A 84 6.49 -13.50 3.37
C GLN A 84 7.27 -13.40 2.05
N ARG A 85 8.38 -12.63 2.02
CA ARG A 85 9.19 -12.44 0.80
C ARG A 85 9.62 -13.80 0.21
N PRO A 86 9.26 -14.09 -1.06
CA PRO A 86 9.71 -15.30 -1.74
C PRO A 86 11.23 -15.28 -1.97
N SER A 87 11.84 -16.46 -2.08
CA SER A 87 13.24 -16.59 -2.47
C SER A 87 13.44 -16.32 -3.96
N GLY A 88 14.63 -15.83 -4.31
CA GLY A 88 15.00 -15.55 -5.70
C GLY A 88 14.68 -14.12 -6.14
N ASP A 89 14.57 -13.95 -7.46
CA ASP A 89 14.20 -12.68 -8.07
C ASP A 89 12.70 -12.41 -7.87
N VAL A 90 12.40 -11.19 -7.45
CA VAL A 90 11.04 -10.75 -7.11
C VAL A 90 10.54 -9.62 -8.01
N GLU A 91 11.34 -9.18 -8.98
CA GLU A 91 11.07 -7.98 -9.79
C GLU A 91 9.72 -8.05 -10.52
N ASP A 92 9.36 -9.19 -11.11
CA ASP A 92 8.08 -9.36 -11.83
C ASP A 92 7.24 -10.47 -11.17
N THR A 93 6.80 -10.21 -9.94
CA THR A 93 6.02 -11.18 -9.15
C THR A 93 4.74 -10.59 -8.62
N THR A 94 3.72 -11.43 -8.49
CA THR A 94 2.43 -11.05 -7.86
C THR A 94 2.63 -10.57 -6.42
N TRP A 95 3.65 -11.06 -5.72
CA TRP A 95 4.04 -10.59 -4.39
C TRP A 95 4.47 -9.11 -4.40
N ARG A 96 5.40 -8.75 -5.30
CA ARG A 96 5.83 -7.35 -5.46
C ARG A 96 4.67 -6.48 -5.93
N HIS A 97 3.94 -6.91 -6.94
CA HIS A 97 2.80 -6.17 -7.49
C HIS A 97 1.72 -5.90 -6.45
N SER A 98 1.48 -6.86 -5.55
CA SER A 98 0.58 -6.67 -4.43
C SER A 98 1.13 -5.61 -3.46
N LEU A 99 2.40 -5.68 -3.05
CA LEU A 99 3.01 -4.62 -2.21
C LEU A 99 2.93 -3.23 -2.86
N MET A 100 3.15 -3.14 -4.17
CA MET A 100 3.05 -1.88 -4.91
C MET A 100 1.62 -1.34 -4.95
N ASN A 101 0.59 -2.21 -5.01
CA ASN A 101 -0.80 -1.78 -4.83
C ASN A 101 -1.05 -1.16 -3.44
N TRP A 102 -0.23 -1.50 -2.45
CA TRP A 102 -0.27 -0.93 -1.10
C TRP A 102 0.76 0.20 -0.90
N GLY A 103 1.35 0.72 -1.98
CA GLY A 103 2.26 1.87 -1.94
C GLY A 103 3.70 1.55 -1.50
N HIS A 104 4.07 0.27 -1.46
CA HIS A 104 5.42 -0.17 -1.14
C HIS A 104 6.06 -0.90 -2.32
N ASP A 105 7.16 -0.40 -2.85
CA ASP A 105 8.00 -1.12 -3.80
C ASP A 105 9.24 -1.70 -3.09
N PRO A 106 9.33 -3.02 -2.89
CA PRO A 106 10.47 -3.66 -2.22
C PRO A 106 11.75 -3.72 -3.06
N CYS A 107 11.72 -3.21 -4.29
CA CYS A 107 12.89 -3.08 -5.18
C CYS A 107 13.35 -1.63 -5.36
N LYS A 108 12.84 -0.71 -4.54
CA LYS A 108 13.21 0.72 -4.53
C LYS A 108 14.30 1.01 -3.51
#